data_AF-A0A937C054-F1
#
_entry.id   AF-A0A937C054-F1
#
_cell.length_a   1.000
_cell.length_b   1.000
_cell.length_c   1.000
_cell.angle_alpha   90.00
_cell.angle_beta   90.00
_cell.angle_gamma   90.00
#
_symmetry.space_group_name_H-M   'P 1'
#
loop_
_entity.id
_entity.type
_entity.pdbx_description
1 polymer ?
#
loop_
_entity_poly.entity_id
_entity_poly.type
_entity_poly.pdbx_seq_one_letter_code
_entity_poly.pdbx_strand_id
1 'polypeptide(L)'
;MNNWVTLPHEKATAHPAYGIKGTASFLRSISLVLPVIGFFMAISALPTLITARGSLAPVDYFMVFFPSIIFLLWSGLNDRLLGKHNPAFIRSFLAFLAIGPIISIAVMLIWSINTGASGNDDAMSIGLLSIIFAWGIWAAIWVPYILLSKRINVTLLCRVRLNDPFLHANGEQGS
;
A
#
# COMPACT_ATOMS: atom_id res chain seq x y z
N MET A 1 -11.47 -25.86 7.50
CA MET A 1 -12.62 -25.40 8.32
C MET A 1 -12.43 -23.92 8.62
N ASN A 2 -13.42 -23.08 8.30
CA ASN A 2 -13.34 -21.64 8.55
C ASN A 2 -13.63 -21.35 10.03
N ASN A 3 -12.59 -21.09 10.82
CA ASN A 3 -12.69 -20.79 12.26
C ASN A 3 -13.17 -19.35 12.56
N TRP A 4 -14.03 -18.78 11.72
CA TRP A 4 -14.45 -17.38 11.79
C TRP A 4 -15.96 -17.26 11.76
N VAL A 5 -16.50 -16.38 12.61
CA VAL A 5 -17.93 -16.02 12.70
C VAL A 5 -18.08 -14.57 12.28
N THR A 6 -19.05 -14.30 11.41
CA THR A 6 -19.44 -12.93 11.04
C THR A 6 -20.45 -12.42 12.06
N LEU A 7 -20.18 -11.25 12.63
CA LEU A 7 -21.04 -10.57 13.58
C LEU A 7 -21.90 -9.53 12.88
N PRO A 8 -23.14 -9.29 13.35
CA PRO A 8 -23.89 -8.09 13.02
C PRO A 8 -23.07 -6.84 13.36
N HIS A 9 -23.21 -5.78 12.57
CA HIS A 9 -22.37 -4.57 12.72
C HIS A 9 -22.46 -3.94 14.11
N GLU A 10 -23.66 -3.94 14.71
CA GLU A 10 -23.89 -3.44 16.07
C GLU A 10 -23.03 -4.19 17.11
N LYS A 11 -23.01 -5.52 17.03
CA LYS A 11 -22.16 -6.35 17.93
C LYS A 11 -20.68 -6.20 17.63
N ALA A 12 -20.33 -6.05 16.35
CA ALA A 12 -18.95 -5.78 15.96
C ALA A 12 -18.44 -4.47 16.59
N THR A 13 -19.26 -3.41 16.63
CA THR A 13 -18.87 -2.11 17.23
C THR A 13 -18.61 -2.17 18.73
N ALA A 14 -19.28 -3.09 19.44
CA ALA A 14 -19.09 -3.33 20.87
C ALA A 14 -17.83 -4.15 21.19
N HIS A 15 -17.21 -4.78 20.19
CA HIS A 15 -16.03 -5.62 20.41
C HIS A 15 -14.81 -4.74 20.82
N PRO A 16 -14.02 -5.09 21.86
CA PRO A 16 -12.90 -4.26 22.35
C PRO A 16 -11.80 -3.97 21.30
N ALA A 17 -11.63 -4.88 20.35
CA ALA A 17 -10.74 -4.72 19.20
C ALA A 17 -11.33 -3.90 18.04
N TYR A 18 -12.59 -3.48 18.12
CA TYR A 18 -13.22 -2.64 17.10
C TYR A 18 -12.61 -1.23 17.10
N GLY A 19 -12.46 -0.68 15.90
CA GLY A 19 -11.88 0.62 15.68
C GLY A 19 -10.42 0.54 15.27
N ILE A 20 -10.09 1.39 14.31
CA ILE A 20 -8.78 1.47 13.67
C ILE A 20 -7.94 2.50 14.44
N LYS A 21 -7.46 2.12 15.64
CA LYS A 21 -6.55 2.94 16.45
C LYS A 21 -5.11 2.40 16.38
N GLY A 22 -4.11 3.28 16.53
CA GLY A 22 -2.69 2.89 16.55
C GLY A 22 -2.15 2.48 15.19
N THR A 23 -1.65 1.24 15.05
CA THR A 23 -0.90 0.75 13.88
C THR A 23 -1.60 0.93 12.53
N ALA A 24 -2.93 0.94 12.48
CA ALA A 24 -3.64 1.18 11.24
C ALA A 24 -3.87 2.68 10.93
N SER A 25 -3.83 3.56 11.93
CA SER A 25 -3.64 5.00 11.71
C SER A 25 -2.22 5.31 11.23
N PHE A 26 -1.24 4.53 11.68
CA PHE A 26 0.13 4.59 11.16
C PHE A 26 0.19 4.09 9.72
N LEU A 27 -0.49 2.99 9.40
CA LEU A 27 -0.65 2.47 8.03
C LEU A 27 -1.26 3.52 7.10
N ARG A 28 -2.32 4.19 7.56
CA ARG A 28 -2.97 5.34 6.91
C ARG A 28 -1.99 6.49 6.64
N SER A 29 -1.24 6.87 7.68
CA SER A 29 -0.27 7.97 7.59
C SER A 29 0.86 7.64 6.62
N ILE A 30 1.43 6.43 6.71
CA ILE A 30 2.52 6.05 5.83
C ILE A 30 2.06 5.82 4.40
N SER A 31 0.85 5.28 4.18
CA SER A 31 0.32 5.16 2.82
C SER A 31 0.26 6.51 2.11
N LEU A 32 0.05 7.62 2.83
CA LEU A 32 0.05 8.98 2.29
C LEU A 32 1.46 9.58 2.20
N VAL A 33 2.27 9.41 3.23
CA VAL A 33 3.61 10.02 3.33
C VAL A 33 4.59 9.41 2.31
N LEU A 34 4.57 8.09 2.09
CA LEU A 34 5.50 7.43 1.16
C LEU A 34 5.37 7.93 -0.29
N PRO A 35 4.16 7.99 -0.90
CA PRO A 35 4.00 8.57 -2.22
C PRO A 35 4.41 10.04 -2.30
N VAL A 36 4.21 10.82 -1.24
CA VAL A 36 4.63 12.23 -1.18
C VAL A 36 6.16 12.34 -1.15
N ILE A 37 6.83 11.56 -0.31
CA ILE A 37 8.31 11.50 -0.29
C ILE A 37 8.82 11.05 -1.66
N GLY A 38 8.21 10.01 -2.25
CA GLY A 38 8.54 9.54 -3.60
C GLY A 38 8.36 10.63 -4.67
N PHE A 39 7.31 11.43 -4.56
CA PHE A 39 7.08 12.58 -5.44
C PHE A 39 8.18 13.65 -5.29
N PHE A 40 8.59 14.00 -4.07
CA PHE A 40 9.68 14.96 -3.85
C PHE A 40 11.05 14.42 -4.30
N MET A 41 11.33 13.14 -4.06
CA MET A 41 12.51 12.46 -4.56
C MET A 41 12.55 12.51 -6.10
N ALA A 42 11.41 12.26 -6.75
CA ALA A 42 11.26 12.33 -8.20
C ALA A 42 11.54 13.75 -8.73
N ILE A 43 11.05 14.80 -8.07
CA ILE A 43 11.39 16.19 -8.40
C ILE A 43 12.91 16.43 -8.28
N SER A 44 13.51 15.98 -7.18
CA SER A 44 14.93 16.18 -6.91
C SER A 44 15.87 15.47 -7.90
N ALA A 45 15.36 14.48 -8.65
CA ALA A 45 16.11 13.78 -9.68
C ALA A 45 16.12 14.51 -11.05
N LEU A 46 15.22 15.47 -11.27
CA LEU A 46 15.13 16.22 -12.54
C LEU A 46 16.39 17.04 -12.86
N PRO A 47 17.03 17.76 -11.92
CA PRO A 47 18.28 18.47 -12.19
C PRO A 47 19.38 17.54 -12.70
N THR A 48 19.51 16.35 -12.11
CA THR A 48 20.50 15.34 -12.51
C THR A 48 20.27 14.90 -13.96
N LEU A 49 19.00 14.75 -14.36
CA LEU A 49 18.60 14.43 -15.74
C LEU A 49 18.90 15.57 -16.72
N ILE A 50 18.69 16.83 -16.31
CA ILE A 50 19.03 18.02 -17.10
C ILE A 50 20.53 18.05 -17.38
N THR A 51 21.37 17.85 -16.35
CA THR A 51 22.83 17.81 -16.54
C THR A 51 23.30 16.65 -17.40
N ALA A 52 22.63 15.49 -17.37
CA ALA A 52 23.01 14.33 -18.15
C ALA A 52 22.63 14.43 -19.64
N ARG A 53 21.54 15.13 -19.98
CA ARG A 53 20.97 15.14 -21.34
C ARG A 53 20.93 16.51 -22.02
N GLY A 54 21.29 17.58 -21.32
CA GLY A 54 21.31 18.95 -21.84
C GLY A 54 19.93 19.60 -22.01
N SER A 55 18.86 18.81 -22.25
CA SER A 55 17.47 19.27 -22.17
C SER A 55 16.55 18.15 -21.72
N LEU A 56 15.44 18.50 -21.07
CA LEU A 56 14.37 17.56 -20.74
C LEU A 56 13.31 17.58 -21.82
N ALA A 57 12.93 16.41 -22.32
CA ALA A 57 11.75 16.26 -23.16
C ALA A 57 10.49 16.16 -22.26
N PRO A 58 9.29 16.56 -22.75
CA PRO A 58 8.05 16.42 -21.99
C PRO A 58 7.80 15.00 -21.46
N VAL A 59 8.25 13.98 -22.19
CA VAL A 59 8.14 12.57 -21.80
C VAL A 59 8.91 12.23 -20.51
N ASP A 60 10.04 12.90 -20.26
CA ASP A 60 10.85 12.68 -19.05
C ASP A 60 10.07 13.11 -17.79
N TYR A 61 9.34 14.24 -17.87
CA TYR A 61 8.46 14.69 -16.80
C TYR A 61 7.34 13.68 -16.54
N PHE A 62 6.67 13.22 -17.60
CA PHE A 62 5.60 12.23 -17.44
C PHE A 62 6.11 10.95 -16.78
N MET A 63 7.26 10.42 -17.19
CA MET A 63 7.80 9.18 -16.60
C MET A 63 8.22 9.36 -15.14
N VAL A 64 8.75 10.51 -14.77
CA VAL A 64 9.16 10.81 -13.39
C VAL A 64 7.94 11.00 -12.47
N PHE A 65 6.88 11.66 -12.94
CA PHE A 65 5.73 12.04 -12.11
C PHE A 65 4.57 11.05 -12.10
N PHE A 66 4.37 10.30 -13.19
CA PHE A 66 3.19 9.46 -13.37
C PHE A 66 3.02 8.39 -12.29
N PRO A 67 4.06 7.61 -11.91
CA PRO A 67 3.95 6.65 -10.81
C PRO A 67 3.52 7.32 -9.50
N SER A 68 4.12 8.46 -9.16
CA SER A 68 3.86 9.18 -7.92
C SER A 68 2.43 9.73 -7.86
N ILE A 69 1.89 10.25 -8.96
CA ILE A 69 0.50 10.70 -9.04
C ILE A 69 -0.46 9.53 -8.86
N ILE A 70 -0.24 8.40 -9.56
CA ILE A 70 -1.07 7.21 -9.41
C ILE A 70 -1.05 6.71 -7.96
N PHE A 71 0.13 6.64 -7.34
CA PHE A 71 0.26 6.16 -5.96
C PHE A 71 -0.39 7.12 -4.96
N LEU A 72 -0.32 8.43 -5.19
CA LEU A 72 -1.00 9.42 -4.36
C LEU A 72 -2.52 9.27 -4.44
N LEU A 73 -3.08 9.11 -5.65
CA LEU A 73 -4.51 8.91 -5.86
C LEU A 73 -4.98 7.59 -5.24
N TRP A 74 -4.23 6.50 -5.44
CA TRP A 74 -4.56 5.20 -4.87
C TRP A 74 -4.44 5.19 -3.34
N SER A 75 -3.44 5.88 -2.80
CA SER A 75 -3.30 6.09 -1.37
C SER A 75 -4.52 6.83 -0.79
N GLY A 76 -4.95 7.93 -1.43
CA GLY A 76 -6.16 8.65 -1.02
C GLY A 76 -7.43 7.80 -1.08
N LEU A 77 -7.54 6.89 -2.05
CA LEU A 77 -8.62 5.91 -2.10
C LEU A 77 -8.56 4.94 -0.90
N ASN A 78 -7.38 4.38 -0.61
CA ASN A 78 -7.18 3.47 0.52
C ASN A 78 -7.46 4.16 1.86
N ASP A 79 -7.02 5.42 2.02
CA ASP A 79 -7.31 6.27 3.18
C ASP A 79 -8.82 6.43 3.41
N ARG A 80 -9.56 6.75 2.34
CA ARG A 80 -11.01 6.93 2.40
C ARG A 80 -11.74 5.62 2.70
N LEU A 81 -11.31 4.51 2.09
CA LEU A 81 -11.89 3.18 2.35
C LEU A 81 -11.65 2.75 3.81
N LEU A 82 -10.44 2.97 4.31
CA LEU A 82 -10.07 2.66 5.69
C LEU A 82 -10.85 3.53 6.68
N GLY A 83 -10.95 4.85 6.43
CA GLY A 83 -11.69 5.78 7.27
C GLY A 83 -13.21 5.51 7.33
N LYS A 84 -13.76 4.86 6.29
CA LYS A 84 -15.16 4.40 6.25
C LYS A 84 -15.35 2.97 6.78
N HIS A 85 -14.30 2.34 7.31
CA HIS A 85 -14.28 0.93 7.71
C HIS A 85 -14.77 -0.03 6.60
N ASN A 86 -14.50 0.30 5.33
CA ASN A 86 -15.01 -0.47 4.20
C ASN A 86 -14.11 -1.71 3.92
N PRO A 87 -14.67 -2.93 3.82
CA PRO A 87 -13.91 -4.15 3.53
C PRO A 87 -13.15 -4.13 2.20
N ALA A 88 -13.58 -3.30 1.23
CA ALA A 88 -12.89 -3.11 -0.04
C ALA A 88 -11.46 -2.57 0.14
N PHE A 89 -11.14 -1.93 1.27
CA PHE A 89 -9.78 -1.52 1.62
C PHE A 89 -8.78 -2.67 1.48
N ILE A 90 -9.11 -3.87 1.97
CA ILE A 90 -8.16 -5.00 1.98
C ILE A 90 -7.77 -5.36 0.54
N ARG A 91 -8.75 -5.49 -0.36
CA ARG A 91 -8.47 -5.81 -1.77
C ARG A 91 -7.70 -4.69 -2.46
N SER A 92 -8.11 -3.43 -2.25
CA SER A 92 -7.47 -2.27 -2.85
C SER A 92 -6.02 -2.10 -2.37
N PHE A 93 -5.75 -2.31 -1.08
CA PHE A 93 -4.40 -2.21 -0.52
C PHE A 93 -3.49 -3.35 -1.00
N LEU A 94 -3.99 -4.59 -1.04
CA LEU A 94 -3.22 -5.71 -1.59
C LEU A 94 -2.94 -5.53 -3.08
N ALA A 95 -3.91 -5.01 -3.84
CA ALA A 95 -3.71 -4.66 -5.24
C ALA A 95 -2.67 -3.54 -5.41
N PHE A 96 -2.68 -2.53 -4.55
CA PHE A 96 -1.65 -1.48 -4.52
C PHE A 96 -0.26 -2.08 -4.28
N LEU A 97 -0.12 -2.99 -3.31
CA LEU A 97 1.16 -3.65 -3.04
C LEU A 97 1.64 -4.53 -4.20
N ALA A 98 0.73 -5.19 -4.92
CA ALA A 98 1.09 -6.06 -6.04
C ALA A 98 1.38 -5.29 -7.34
N ILE A 99 0.55 -4.30 -7.67
CA ILE A 99 0.58 -3.58 -8.95
C ILE A 99 1.53 -2.39 -8.89
N GLY A 100 1.68 -1.74 -7.73
CA GLY A 100 2.61 -0.63 -7.54
C GLY A 100 4.03 -0.87 -8.07
N PRO A 101 4.74 -1.94 -7.65
CA PRO A 101 6.10 -2.18 -8.11
C PRO A 101 6.14 -2.49 -9.61
N ILE A 102 5.10 -3.12 -10.16
CA ILE A 102 5.00 -3.39 -11.61
C ILE A 102 4.92 -2.07 -12.39
N ILE A 103 4.11 -1.11 -11.93
CA ILE A 103 4.02 0.22 -12.54
C ILE A 103 5.38 0.92 -12.49
N SER A 104 6.04 0.93 -11.33
CA SER A 104 7.36 1.56 -11.18
C SER A 104 8.42 0.94 -12.08
N ILE A 105 8.48 -0.40 -12.14
CA ILE A 105 9.42 -1.13 -13.00
C ILE A 105 9.12 -0.85 -14.48
N ALA A 106 7.85 -0.91 -14.89
CA ALA A 106 7.46 -0.63 -16.26
C ALA A 106 7.86 0.78 -16.70
N VAL A 107 7.63 1.79 -15.84
CA VAL A 107 8.02 3.16 -16.14
C VAL A 107 9.54 3.32 -16.21
N MET A 108 10.29 2.67 -15.30
CA MET A 108 11.75 2.68 -15.33
C MET A 108 12.32 1.99 -16.58
N LEU A 109 11.72 0.89 -17.04
CA LEU A 109 12.10 0.20 -18.27
C LEU A 109 11.81 1.04 -19.51
N ILE A 110 10.61 1.62 -19.60
CA ILE A 110 10.24 2.50 -20.72
C ILE A 110 11.19 3.71 -20.77
N TRP A 111 11.54 4.27 -19.61
CA TRP A 111 12.50 5.35 -19.51
C TRP A 111 13.90 4.93 -19.98
N SER A 112 14.38 3.75 -19.61
CA SER A 112 15.64 3.18 -20.10
C SER A 112 15.68 3.03 -21.63
N ILE A 113 14.61 2.48 -22.22
CA ILE A 113 14.49 2.31 -23.68
C ILE A 113 14.54 3.67 -24.40
N ASN A 114 13.80 4.66 -23.91
CA ASN A 114 13.79 6.00 -24.51
C ASN A 114 15.09 6.77 -24.28
N THR A 115 15.89 6.36 -23.29
CA THR A 115 17.12 7.06 -22.97
C THR A 115 18.34 6.56 -23.73
N GLY A 116 18.24 5.38 -24.36
CA GLY A 116 19.36 4.73 -25.05
C GLY A 116 20.54 4.46 -24.09
N ALA A 117 20.25 4.34 -22.79
CA ALA A 117 21.25 4.30 -21.72
C ALA A 117 21.97 2.95 -21.68
N SER A 118 22.79 2.65 -22.67
CA SER A 118 23.67 1.48 -22.73
C SER A 118 24.90 1.56 -21.81
N GLY A 119 25.05 2.64 -21.04
CA GLY A 119 26.19 2.89 -20.15
C GLY A 119 25.85 2.99 -18.66
N ASN A 120 24.60 2.74 -18.26
CA ASN A 120 24.12 2.91 -16.87
C ASN A 120 23.54 1.62 -16.27
N ASP A 121 23.94 0.46 -16.80
CA ASP A 121 23.40 -0.86 -16.40
C ASP A 121 23.52 -1.12 -14.89
N ASP A 122 24.62 -0.68 -14.27
CA ASP A 122 24.82 -0.83 -12.82
C ASP A 122 23.87 0.07 -12.01
N ALA A 123 23.70 1.34 -12.40
CA ALA A 123 22.81 2.27 -11.71
C ALA A 123 21.33 1.86 -11.86
N MET A 124 20.96 1.37 -13.04
CA MET A 124 19.62 0.85 -13.30
C MET A 124 19.36 -0.43 -12.50
N SER A 125 20.33 -1.35 -12.46
CA SER A 125 20.24 -2.60 -11.67
C SER A 125 20.14 -2.32 -10.18
N ILE A 126 20.96 -1.40 -9.65
CA ILE A 126 20.91 -0.99 -8.23
C ILE A 126 19.56 -0.32 -7.90
N GLY A 127 19.04 0.52 -8.80
CA GLY A 127 17.74 1.16 -8.63
C GLY A 127 16.59 0.16 -8.60
N LEU A 128 16.57 -0.80 -9.53
CA LEU A 128 15.58 -1.89 -9.55
C LEU A 128 15.66 -2.76 -8.29
N LEU A 129 16.88 -3.14 -7.89
CA LEU A 129 17.09 -3.96 -6.69
C LEU A 129 16.61 -3.23 -5.43
N SER A 130 16.86 -1.92 -5.34
CA SER A 130 16.42 -1.07 -4.24
C SER A 130 14.89 -0.97 -4.16
N ILE A 131 14.21 -0.82 -5.31
CA ILE A 131 12.74 -0.82 -5.39
C ILE A 131 12.20 -2.17 -4.91
N ILE A 132 12.72 -3.27 -5.46
CA ILE A 132 12.27 -4.63 -5.10
C ILE A 132 12.48 -4.89 -3.61
N PHE A 133 13.65 -4.55 -3.06
CA PHE A 133 13.98 -4.79 -1.67
C PHE A 133 13.13 -3.95 -0.72
N ALA A 134 13.05 -2.62 -0.95
CA ALA A 134 12.24 -1.73 -0.13
C ALA A 134 10.75 -2.12 -0.16
N TRP A 135 10.23 -2.46 -1.35
CA TRP A 135 8.84 -2.90 -1.51
C TRP A 135 8.59 -4.28 -0.91
N GLY A 136 9.57 -5.18 -1.01
CA GLY A 136 9.53 -6.51 -0.40
C GLY A 136 9.47 -6.45 1.11
N ILE A 137 10.31 -5.63 1.75
CA ILE A 137 10.24 -5.37 3.20
C ILE A 137 8.89 -4.78 3.58
N TRP A 138 8.43 -3.79 2.81
CA TRP A 138 7.15 -3.14 3.06
C TRP A 138 5.99 -4.14 2.99
N ALA A 139 5.93 -4.95 1.94
CA ALA A 139 4.92 -6.00 1.79
C ALA A 139 5.01 -7.05 2.90
N ALA A 140 6.21 -7.49 3.27
CA ALA A 140 6.44 -8.47 4.33
C ALA A 140 5.94 -7.99 5.70
N ILE A 141 5.96 -6.69 5.97
CA ILE A 141 5.43 -6.12 7.22
C ILE A 141 3.91 -6.01 7.15
N TRP A 142 3.38 -5.45 6.05
CA TRP A 142 1.97 -5.03 6.01
C TRP A 142 0.99 -6.11 5.57
N VAL A 143 1.40 -7.03 4.70
CA VAL A 143 0.52 -8.13 4.26
C VAL A 143 0.13 -9.01 5.45
N PRO A 144 1.06 -9.50 6.30
CA PRO A 144 0.68 -10.27 7.48
C PRO A 144 -0.16 -9.44 8.46
N TYR A 145 0.18 -8.16 8.65
CA TYR A 145 -0.61 -7.29 9.53
C TYR A 145 -2.07 -7.18 9.06
N ILE A 146 -2.32 -6.88 7.80
CA ILE A 146 -3.68 -6.71 7.28
C ILE A 146 -4.46 -8.03 7.29
N LEU A 147 -3.81 -9.13 6.91
CA LEU A 147 -4.49 -10.42 6.80
C LEU A 147 -4.75 -11.07 8.16
N LEU A 148 -3.81 -10.95 9.10
CA LEU A 148 -3.86 -11.68 10.38
C LEU A 148 -4.36 -10.82 11.54
N SER A 149 -4.36 -9.50 11.43
CA SER A 149 -4.78 -8.62 12.53
C SER A 149 -6.23 -8.86 12.91
N LYS A 150 -6.44 -9.20 14.19
CA LYS A 150 -7.78 -9.30 14.78
C LYS A 150 -8.55 -7.97 14.64
N ARG A 151 -7.89 -6.82 14.77
CA ARG A 151 -8.53 -5.50 14.65
C ARG A 151 -9.06 -5.23 13.24
N ILE A 152 -8.28 -5.55 12.21
CA ILE A 152 -8.71 -5.40 10.81
C ILE A 152 -9.92 -6.31 10.54
N ASN A 153 -9.85 -7.56 10.99
CA ASN A 153 -10.93 -8.53 10.82
C ASN A 153 -12.23 -8.11 11.52
N VAL A 154 -12.15 -7.64 12.77
CA VAL A 154 -13.32 -7.17 13.52
C VAL A 154 -13.88 -5.87 12.94
N THR A 155 -13.02 -4.93 12.56
CA THR A 155 -13.47 -3.58 12.18
C THR A 155 -13.93 -3.50 10.73
N LEU A 156 -13.20 -4.12 9.80
CA LEU A 156 -13.50 -4.03 8.36
C LEU A 156 -14.40 -5.17 7.88
N LEU A 157 -14.21 -6.38 8.43
CA LEU A 157 -14.90 -7.58 7.98
C LEU A 157 -15.99 -8.03 8.95
N CYS A 158 -16.17 -7.33 10.08
CA CYS A 158 -17.12 -7.68 11.13
C CYS A 158 -17.00 -9.15 11.53
N ARG A 159 -15.79 -9.72 11.58
CA ARG A 159 -15.57 -11.14 11.86
C ARG A 159 -14.60 -11.38 13.02
N VAL A 160 -14.92 -12.37 13.83
CA VAL A 160 -14.12 -12.85 14.98
C VAL A 160 -13.84 -14.34 14.85
N ARG A 161 -12.84 -14.86 15.58
CA ARG A 161 -12.61 -16.30 15.61
C ARG A 161 -13.70 -16.99 16.43
N LEU A 162 -14.01 -18.26 16.14
CA LEU A 162 -14.98 -19.05 16.92
C LEU A 162 -14.64 -19.12 18.41
N ASN A 163 -13.34 -19.17 18.74
CA ASN A 163 -12.85 -19.28 20.12
C ASN A 163 -12.62 -17.89 20.76
N ASP A 164 -13.19 -16.82 20.19
CA ASP A 164 -12.98 -15.48 20.71
C ASP A 164 -13.73 -15.29 22.03
N PRO A 165 -13.07 -14.85 23.13
CA PRO A 165 -13.70 -14.64 24.43
C PRO A 165 -14.94 -13.73 24.37
N PHE A 166 -15.00 -12.82 23.39
CA PHE A 166 -16.15 -11.94 23.18
C PHE A 166 -17.43 -12.68 22.82
N LEU A 167 -17.36 -13.80 22.08
CA LEU A 167 -18.53 -14.62 21.74
C LEU A 167 -19.09 -15.32 22.98
N HIS A 168 -18.19 -15.87 23.80
CA HIS A 168 -18.54 -16.56 25.04
C HIS A 168 -19.17 -15.60 26.06
N ALA A 169 -18.63 -14.39 26.19
CA ALA A 169 -19.14 -13.38 27.11
C ALA A 169 -20.54 -12.86 26.74
N ASN A 170 -20.93 -12.95 25.47
CA ASN A 170 -22.23 -12.49 24.97
C ASN A 170 -23.22 -13.62 24.67
N GLY A 171 -22.94 -14.85 25.11
CA GLY A 171 -23.85 -16.00 24.98
C GLY A 171 -24.05 -16.53 23.56
N GLU A 172 -23.22 -16.14 22.60
CA GLU A 172 -23.29 -16.61 21.21
C GLU A 172 -22.38 -17.83 21.02
N GLN A 173 -22.77 -18.97 21.59
CA GLN A 173 -22.27 -20.27 21.16
C GLN A 173 -23.39 -21.04 20.47
N GLY A 174 -23.30 -21.16 19.14
CA GLY A 174 -23.98 -22.18 18.36
C GLY A 174 -25.51 -22.21 18.47
N SER A 175 -26.18 -21.47 17.60
CA SER A 175 -27.44 -21.92 17.01
C SER A 175 -27.17 -22.45 15.61
#